data_AF-A0A971XII8-F1
#
_entry.id   AF-A0A971XII8-F1
#
_cell.length_a   1.000
_cell.length_b   1.000
_cell.length_c   1.000
_cell.angle_alpha   90.00
_cell.angle_beta   90.00
_cell.angle_gamma   90.00
#
_symmetry.space_group_name_H-M   'P 1'
#
loop_
_entity.id
_entity.type
_entity.pdbx_description
1 polymer ?
#
loop_
_entity_poly.entity_id
_entity_poly.type
_entity_poly.pdbx_seq_one_letter_code
_entity_poly.pdbx_strand_id
1 'polypeptide(L)'
;LQEIPAPLQPVIDLKGIAMDNQLSHAVWHTYNPMQETEALKVSPNQFYRFRSDYPLRREYHSYHVINADAAVASILQNLGFNLQ
;
A
#
# COMPACT_ATOMS: atom_id res chain seq x y z
N LEU A 1 8.13 -3.92 24.69
CA LEU A 1 7.14 -3.80 23.59
C LEU A 1 7.77 -4.43 22.36
N GLN A 2 7.07 -5.31 21.66
CA GLN A 2 7.58 -5.89 20.42
C GLN A 2 7.59 -4.81 19.33
N GLU A 3 8.71 -4.62 18.66
CA GLU A 3 8.82 -3.64 17.57
C GLU A 3 7.99 -4.08 16.36
N ILE A 4 7.25 -3.14 15.79
CA ILE A 4 6.50 -3.37 14.55
C ILE A 4 7.50 -3.25 13.40
N PRO A 5 7.70 -4.31 12.59
CA PRO A 5 8.71 -4.24 11.54
C PRO A 5 8.33 -3.22 10.47
N ALA A 6 9.30 -2.52 9.90
CA ALA A 6 9.05 -1.63 8.75
C ALA A 6 8.52 -2.41 7.53
N PRO A 7 7.80 -1.78 6.59
CA PRO A 7 7.50 -2.40 5.31
C PRO A 7 8.80 -2.70 4.55
N LEU A 8 8.78 -3.75 3.73
CA LEU A 8 9.96 -4.18 2.93
C LEU A 8 10.45 -3.07 1.98
N GLN A 9 9.53 -2.24 1.49
CA GLN A 9 9.82 -1.11 0.59
C GLN A 9 9.15 0.16 1.14
N PRO A 10 9.78 0.83 2.12
CA PRO A 10 9.18 1.97 2.82
C PRO A 10 9.14 3.26 1.99
N VAL A 11 9.94 3.36 0.91
CA VAL A 11 9.97 4.55 0.05
C VAL A 11 9.21 4.27 -1.24
N ILE A 12 8.32 5.20 -1.59
CA ILE A 12 7.54 5.21 -2.83
C ILE A 12 8.04 6.39 -3.66
N ASP A 13 8.80 6.10 -4.72
CA ASP A 13 9.29 7.12 -5.65
C ASP A 13 8.33 7.27 -6.83
N LEU A 14 7.73 8.46 -6.96
CA LEU A 14 6.79 8.77 -8.02
C LEU A 14 7.45 9.40 -9.26
N LYS A 15 8.78 9.49 -9.28
CA LYS A 15 9.53 10.01 -10.43
C LYS A 15 9.22 9.20 -11.70
N GLY A 16 8.78 9.90 -12.74
CA GLY A 16 8.43 9.29 -14.03
C GLY A 16 7.06 8.63 -14.07
N ILE A 17 6.30 8.63 -12.97
CA ILE A 17 4.89 8.24 -12.95
C ILE A 17 4.06 9.46 -13.38
N ALA A 18 3.23 9.29 -14.41
CA ALA A 18 2.30 10.32 -14.86
C ALA A 18 1.40 10.77 -13.71
N MET A 19 1.14 12.07 -13.60
CA MET A 19 0.40 12.69 -12.47
C MET A 19 -0.91 11.94 -12.15
N ASP A 20 -1.72 11.65 -13.17
CA ASP A 20 -3.01 10.94 -13.01
C ASP A 20 -2.88 9.52 -12.41
N ASN A 21 -1.70 8.91 -12.51
CA ASN A 21 -1.42 7.56 -12.02
C ASN A 21 -0.70 7.54 -10.67
N GLN A 22 -0.23 8.69 -10.17
CA GLN A 22 0.59 8.72 -8.96
C GLN A 22 -0.19 8.29 -7.72
N LEU A 23 -1.44 8.73 -7.57
CA LEU A 23 -2.28 8.37 -6.43
C LEU A 23 -2.49 6.86 -6.35
N SER A 24 -2.91 6.25 -7.47
CA SER A 24 -3.15 4.82 -7.53
C SER A 24 -1.85 4.05 -7.31
N HIS A 25 -0.75 4.45 -7.94
CA HIS A 25 0.56 3.84 -7.75
C HIS A 25 0.96 3.79 -6.27
N ALA A 26 0.86 4.92 -5.56
CA ALA A 26 1.21 4.98 -4.13
C ALA A 26 0.32 4.07 -3.28
N VAL A 27 -0.99 4.06 -3.51
CA VAL A 27 -1.93 3.20 -2.75
C VAL A 27 -1.64 1.72 -3.01
N TRP A 28 -1.50 1.32 -4.27
CA TRP A 28 -1.25 -0.07 -4.66
C TRP A 28 0.10 -0.59 -4.17
N HIS A 29 1.11 0.28 -4.02
CA HIS A 29 2.40 -0.08 -3.44
C HIS A 29 2.27 -0.55 -1.99
N THR A 30 1.32 0.00 -1.23
CA THR A 30 1.16 -0.36 0.19
C THR A 30 0.51 -1.72 0.39
N TYR A 31 -0.39 -2.11 -0.52
CA TYR A 31 -1.09 -3.38 -0.52
C TYR A 31 -1.93 -3.55 -1.80
N ASN A 32 -1.82 -4.72 -2.43
CA ASN A 32 -2.69 -5.14 -3.53
C ASN A 32 -3.49 -6.39 -3.13
N PRO A 33 -4.80 -6.27 -2.79
CA PRO A 33 -5.64 -7.41 -2.39
C PRO A 33 -6.02 -8.38 -3.51
N MET A 34 -5.61 -8.15 -4.76
CA MET A 34 -6.15 -8.91 -5.88
C MET A 34 -5.75 -10.38 -5.81
N GLN A 35 -4.54 -10.69 -5.35
CA GLN A 35 -4.08 -12.07 -5.23
C GLN A 35 -4.93 -12.88 -4.24
N GLU A 36 -5.20 -12.31 -3.07
CA GLU A 36 -6.04 -12.93 -2.03
C GLU A 36 -7.51 -12.99 -2.47
N THR A 37 -7.98 -11.95 -3.17
CA THR A 37 -9.34 -11.91 -3.72
C THR A 37 -9.57 -13.06 -4.70
N GLU A 38 -8.66 -13.28 -5.65
CA GLU A 38 -8.78 -14.36 -6.62
C GLU A 38 -8.63 -15.74 -5.95
N ALA A 39 -7.69 -15.88 -5.00
CA ALA A 39 -7.55 -17.12 -4.24
C ALA A 39 -8.82 -17.48 -3.45
N LEU A 40 -9.46 -16.49 -2.81
CA LEU A 40 -10.70 -16.68 -2.07
C LEU A 40 -11.88 -17.03 -2.99
N LYS A 41 -11.98 -16.41 -4.17
CA LYS A 41 -13.02 -16.74 -5.16
C LYS A 41 -12.89 -18.19 -5.65
N VAL A 42 -11.65 -18.67 -5.86
CA VAL A 42 -11.38 -20.04 -6.30
C VAL A 42 -11.66 -21.05 -5.19
N SER A 43 -11.37 -20.71 -3.93
CA SER A 43 -11.49 -21.63 -2.78
C SER A 43 -12.24 -21.01 -1.59
N PRO A 44 -13.54 -20.69 -1.70
CA PRO A 44 -14.27 -19.97 -0.67
C PRO A 44 -14.39 -20.76 0.65
N ASN A 45 -14.33 -22.09 0.59
CA ASN A 45 -14.30 -22.96 1.77
C ASN A 45 -13.02 -22.82 2.61
N GLN A 46 -11.96 -22.21 2.07
CA GLN A 46 -10.71 -21.95 2.79
C GLN A 46 -10.68 -20.58 3.49
N PHE A 47 -11.83 -19.91 3.65
CA PHE A 47 -11.93 -18.60 4.28
C PHE A 47 -11.15 -18.44 5.59
N TYR A 48 -11.26 -19.40 6.52
CA TYR A 48 -10.54 -19.36 7.79
C TYR A 48 -9.02 -19.39 7.60
N ARG A 49 -8.52 -20.21 6.68
CA ARG A 49 -7.10 -20.29 6.37
C ARG A 49 -6.58 -18.97 5.81
N PHE A 50 -7.27 -18.38 4.83
CA PHE A 50 -6.89 -17.08 4.28
C PHE A 50 -6.88 -15.99 5.36
N ARG A 51 -7.80 -16.06 6.34
CA ARG A 51 -7.82 -15.14 7.48
C ARG A 51 -6.67 -15.35 8.46
N SER A 52 -6.31 -16.60 8.72
CA SER A 52 -5.20 -16.96 9.61
C SER A 52 -3.83 -16.62 9.01
N ASP A 53 -3.71 -16.70 7.69
CA ASP A 53 -2.44 -16.55 6.96
C ASP A 53 -2.32 -15.18 6.26
N TYR A 54 -3.03 -14.14 6.72
CA TYR A 54 -2.95 -12.81 6.08
C TYR A 54 -1.50 -12.29 6.07
N PRO A 55 -1.00 -11.78 4.93
CA PRO A 55 0.31 -11.18 4.88
C PRO A 55 0.37 -9.92 5.75
N LEU A 56 1.58 -9.61 6.17
CA LEU A 56 1.85 -8.48 7.04
C LEU A 56 1.70 -7.16 6.26
N ARG A 57 0.55 -6.50 6.42
CA ARG A 57 0.25 -5.19 5.82
C ARG A 57 0.67 -4.03 6.71
N ARG A 58 1.06 -2.91 6.11
CA ARG A 58 1.28 -1.63 6.78
C ARG A 58 0.30 -0.57 6.33
N GLU A 59 0.06 0.39 7.20
CA GLU A 59 -0.74 1.57 6.89
C GLU A 59 0.12 2.66 6.24
N TYR A 60 -0.54 3.65 5.64
CA TYR A 60 0.11 4.67 4.80
C TYR A 60 1.18 5.47 5.54
N HIS A 61 1.01 5.70 6.85
CA HIS A 61 1.98 6.39 7.70
C HIS A 61 3.31 5.63 7.87
N SER A 62 3.39 4.38 7.41
CA SER A 62 4.63 3.59 7.43
C SER A 62 5.48 3.80 6.17
N TYR A 63 5.00 4.58 5.21
CA TYR A 63 5.64 4.84 3.93
C TYR A 63 6.02 6.32 3.77
N HIS A 64 7.11 6.56 3.04
CA HIS A 64 7.58 7.87 2.63
C HIS A 64 7.44 8.02 1.12
N VAL A 65 6.69 9.01 0.67
CA VAL A 65 6.49 9.32 -0.75
C VAL A 65 7.40 10.47 -1.14
N ILE A 66 8.14 10.29 -2.24
CA ILE A 66 9.01 11.32 -2.83
C ILE A 66 8.61 11.59 -4.28
N ASN A 67 8.97 12.78 -4.78
CA ASN A 67 8.74 13.21 -6.16
C ASN A 67 7.26 13.21 -6.60
N ALA A 68 6.34 13.38 -5.65
CA ALA A 68 4.92 13.54 -5.94
C ALA A 68 4.67 14.87 -6.68
N ASP A 69 3.76 14.84 -7.65
CA ASP A 69 3.19 16.05 -8.23
C ASP A 69 2.44 16.84 -7.16
N ALA A 70 2.51 18.17 -7.22
CA ALA A 70 1.90 19.04 -6.22
C ALA A 70 0.38 18.84 -6.09
N ALA A 71 -0.31 18.54 -7.20
CA ALA A 71 -1.74 18.27 -7.19
C ALA A 71 -2.08 16.98 -6.43
N VAL A 72 -1.21 15.97 -6.50
CA VAL A 72 -1.39 14.66 -5.87
C VAL A 72 -0.89 14.64 -4.43
N ALA A 73 0.14 15.43 -4.12
CA ALA A 73 0.77 15.49 -2.82
C ALA A 73 -0.21 15.77 -1.67
N SER A 74 -1.13 16.72 -1.87
CA SER A 74 -2.15 17.07 -0.86
C SER A 74 -3.09 15.90 -0.57
N ILE A 75 -3.48 15.13 -1.60
CA ILE A 75 -4.34 13.96 -1.46
C ILE A 75 -3.60 12.86 -0.69
N LEU A 76 -2.33 12.62 -1.00
CA LEU A 76 -1.51 11.61 -0.32
C LEU A 76 -1.29 11.94 1.16
N GLN A 77 -1.02 13.21 1.50
CA GLN A 77 -0.93 13.66 2.89
C GLN A 77 -2.24 13.43 3.65
N ASN A 78 -3.39 13.79 3.03
CA ASN A 78 -4.70 13.59 3.65
C ASN A 78 -5.05 12.12 3.87
N LEU A 79 -4.54 11.22 3.02
CA LEU A 79 -4.65 9.78 3.24
C LEU A 79 -3.75 9.28 4.40
N GLY A 80 -2.71 10.03 4.77
CA GLY A 80 -1.81 9.71 5.86
C GLY A 80 -0.44 9.19 5.42
N PHE A 81 -0.06 9.36 4.16
CA PHE A 81 1.33 9.14 3.74
C PHE A 81 2.25 10.23 4.31
N ASN A 82 3.49 9.86 4.64
CA ASN A 82 4.52 10.86 4.91
C ASN A 82 5.11 11.33 3.57
N LEU A 83 5.13 12.63 3.32
CA LEU A 83 5.78 13.20 2.14
C LEU A 83 7.14 13.79 2.51
N GLN A 84 8.10 13.65 1.60
CA GLN A 84 9.44 14.24 1.69
C GLN A 84 9.74 15.07 0.45
#